data_AF-A0AA90J004-F1
#
_entry.id   AF-A0AA90J004-F1
#
_cell.length_a   1.000
_cell.length_b   1.000
_cell.length_c   1.000
_cell.angle_alpha   90.00
_cell.angle_beta   90.00
_cell.angle_gamma   90.00
#
_symmetry.space_group_name_H-M   'P 1'
#
loop_
_entity.id
_entity.type
_entity.pdbx_description
1 polymer ?
#
loop_
_entity_poly.entity_id
_entity_poly.type
_entity_poly.pdbx_seq_one_letter_code
_entity_poly.pdbx_strand_id
1 'polypeptide(L)' 'MDSKTGKYYAGDTQHGRFEIVNKRGKHQGEVDFNLNETKPADKSGRHDLKMN' A
#
# COMPACT_ATOMS: atom_id res chain seq x y z
N MET A 1 -11.25 1.02 -1.16
CA MET A 1 -10.91 0.07 -2.24
C MET A 1 -11.11 0.79 -3.57
N ASP A 2 -10.11 0.78 -4.42
CA ASP A 2 -10.24 1.27 -5.80
C ASP A 2 -11.16 0.32 -6.59
N SER A 3 -12.14 0.86 -7.29
CA SER A 3 -13.16 0.07 -7.98
C SER A 3 -12.66 -0.60 -9.25
N LYS A 4 -11.57 -0.12 -9.85
CA LYS A 4 -11.01 -0.66 -11.09
C LYS A 4 -10.03 -1.81 -10.84
N THR A 5 -9.20 -1.68 -9.81
CA THR A 5 -8.11 -2.61 -9.50
C THR A 5 -8.39 -3.49 -8.29
N GLY A 6 -9.37 -3.14 -7.45
CA GLY A 6 -9.65 -3.83 -6.19
C GLY A 6 -8.59 -3.60 -5.11
N LYS A 7 -7.63 -2.68 -5.32
CA LYS A 7 -6.55 -2.38 -4.37
C LYS A 7 -7.03 -1.47 -3.24
N TYR A 8 -6.38 -1.57 -2.10
CA TYR A 8 -6.52 -0.61 -0.99
C TYR A 8 -5.26 0.22 -0.95
N TYR A 9 -5.43 1.53 -0.79
CA TYR A 9 -4.35 2.49 -0.69
C TYR A 9 -4.39 3.15 0.68
N ALA A 10 -3.26 3.22 1.36
CA ALA A 10 -3.08 3.96 2.59
C ALA A 10 -2.05 5.08 2.35
N GLY A 11 -2.32 6.29 2.83
CA GLY A 11 -1.40 7.41 2.69
C GLY A 11 -0.21 7.27 3.64
N ASP A 12 1.00 7.22 3.08
CA ASP A 12 2.25 7.33 3.82
C ASP A 12 2.70 8.80 3.79
N THR A 13 2.38 9.51 4.88
CA THR A 13 2.70 10.93 5.03
C THR A 13 4.17 11.20 5.36
N GLN A 14 4.92 10.19 5.80
CA GLN A 14 6.34 10.33 6.08
C GLN A 14 7.15 10.37 4.78
N HIS A 15 6.78 9.53 3.80
CA HIS A 15 7.51 9.41 2.54
C HIS A 15 6.82 10.08 1.34
N GLY A 16 5.59 10.59 1.51
CA GLY A 16 4.81 11.20 0.44
C GLY A 16 4.40 10.18 -0.62
N ARG A 17 3.87 9.03 -0.19
CA ARG A 17 3.56 7.88 -1.02
C ARG A 17 2.21 7.26 -0.65
N PHE A 18 1.78 6.28 -1.41
CA PHE A 18 0.75 5.35 -0.99
C PHE A 18 1.31 3.95 -0.77
N GLU A 19 0.96 3.33 0.36
CA GLU A 19 1.09 1.89 0.54
C GLU A 19 -0.10 1.19 -0.11
N ILE A 20 0.18 0.17 -0.91
CA ILE A 20 -0.82 -0.76 -1.44
C ILE A 20 -0.96 -1.91 -0.45
N VAL A 21 -2.18 -2.17 0.00
CA VAL A 21 -2.48 -3.26 0.92
C VAL A 21 -3.65 -4.11 0.41
N ASN A 22 -3.74 -5.35 0.90
CA ASN A 22 -4.94 -6.16 0.70
C ASN A 22 -6.00 -5.86 1.77
N LYS A 23 -7.18 -6.50 1.66
CA LYS A 23 -8.29 -6.31 2.61
C LYS A 23 -7.97 -6.64 4.08
N ARG A 24 -6.85 -7.33 4.35
CA ARG A 24 -6.39 -7.69 5.70
C ARG A 24 -5.26 -6.76 6.19
N GLY A 25 -4.92 -5.72 5.42
CA GLY A 25 -3.84 -4.79 5.72
C GLY A 25 -2.44 -5.28 5.32
N LYS A 26 -2.31 -6.46 4.68
CA LYS A 26 -1.00 -6.97 4.29
C LYS A 26 -0.39 -6.12 3.18
N HIS A 27 0.86 -5.70 3.34
CA HIS A 27 1.59 -4.87 2.38
C HIS A 27 1.80 -5.58 1.05
N GLN A 28 1.56 -4.89 -0.05
CA GLN A 28 1.68 -5.39 -1.43
C GLN A 28 2.60 -4.53 -2.31
N GLY A 29 3.13 -3.41 -1.78
CA GLY A 29 4.05 -2.51 -2.49
C GLY A 29 3.72 -1.04 -2.21
N GLU A 30 4.54 -0.13 -2.76
CA GLU A 30 4.36 1.33 -2.63
C GLU A 30 4.30 1.98 -4.02
N VAL A 31 3.51 3.06 -4.13
CA VAL A 31 3.49 3.93 -5.31
C VAL A 31 3.63 5.41 -4.94
N ASP A 32 4.15 6.21 -5.87
CA ASP A 32 4.13 7.68 -5.77
C ASP A 32 2.74 8.25 -6.13
N PHE A 33 2.60 9.59 -6.10
CA PHE A 33 1.34 10.26 -6.46
C PHE A 33 0.94 10.13 -7.93
N ASN A 34 1.89 9.76 -8.79
CA ASN A 34 1.64 9.46 -10.21
C ASN A 34 1.34 7.97 -10.43
N LEU A 35 1.24 7.18 -9.35
CA LEU A 35 1.02 5.73 -9.37
C LEU A 35 2.17 4.91 -9.95
N ASN A 36 3.39 5.46 -9.98
CA ASN A 36 4.59 4.69 -10.32
C ASN A 36 5.00 3.82 -9.13
N GLU A 37 5.36 2.56 -9.38
CA GLU A 37 5.87 1.68 -8.33
C GLU A 37 7.21 2.20 -7.79
N THR A 38 7.33 2.26 -6.46
CA THR A 38 8.54 2.75 -5.78
C THR A 38 9.18 1.68 -4.90
N LYS A 39 8.40 0.73 -4.39
CA LYS A 39 8.88 -0.44 -3.65
C LYS A 39 8.01 -1.68 -3.90
N PRO A 40 8.62 -2.89 -3.91
CA PRO A 40 7.87 -4.13 -3.99
C PRO A 40 7.20 -4.50 -2.65
N ALA A 41 6.35 -5.53 -2.68
CA ALA A 41 5.75 -6.10 -1.48
C ALA A 41 6.80 -6.52 -0.44
N ASP A 42 6.49 -6.24 0.82
CA ASP A 42 7.34 -6.64 1.95
C ASP A 42 6.96 -8.07 2.37
N LYS A 43 7.96 -8.93 2.50
CA LYS A 43 7.77 -10.33 2.94
C LYS A 43 7.91 -10.49 4.45
N SER A 44 8.48 -9.49 5.14
CA SER A 44 8.68 -9.53 6.59
C SER A 44 7.41 -9.19 7.38
N GLY A 45 6.46 -8.47 6.76
CA GLY A 45 5.22 -8.02 7.40
C GLY A 45 5.40 -6.75 8.23
N ARG A 46 6.56 -6.09 8.14
CA ARG A 46 6.87 -4.85 8.88
C ARG A 46 5.97 -3.70 8.45
N HIS A 47 5.48 -3.72 7.22
CA HIS A 47 4.58 -2.72 6.65
C HIS A 47 3.11 -3.18 6.64
N ASP A 48 2.75 -4.26 7.35
CA ASP A 48 1.35 -4.66 7.44
C ASP A 48 0.57 -3.68 8.32
N LEU A 49 -0.53 -3.15 7.79
CA LEU A 49 -1.43 -2.24 8.49
C LEU A 49 -2.42 -3.02 9.35
N LYS A 50 -2.70 -2.50 10.55
CA LYS A 50 -3.83 -2.99 11.35
C LYS A 50 -5.12 -2.41 10.80
N MET A 51 -5.95 -3.28 10.24
CA MET A 51 -7.29 -2.95 9.77
C MET A 51 -8.31 -3.35 10.84
N ASN A 52 -9.27 -2.46 11.11
CA ASN A 52 -10.36 -2.70 12.06
C ASN A 52 -11.65 -3.04 11.30
#